data_AF-A0A090VN77-F1
#
_entry.id   AF-A0A090VN77-F1
#
_cell.length_a   1.000
_cell.length_b   1.000
_cell.length_c   1.000
_cell.angle_alpha   90.00
_cell.angle_beta   90.00
_cell.angle_gamma   90.00
#
_symmetry.space_group_name_H-M   'P 1'
#
loop_
_entity.id
_entity.type
_entity.pdbx_description
1 polymer ?
#
loop_
_entity_poly.entity_id
_entity_poly.type
_entity_poly.pdbx_seq_one_letter_code
_entity_poly.pdbx_strand_id
1 'polypeptide(L)' 'MAIIPYTYENTNFKTFKKGTVVNLEFDVLGKYIAKLMANSQTK' A
#
# COMPACT_ATOMS: atom_id res chain seq x y z
N MET A 1 -2.95 1.07 9.09
CA MET A 1 -2.25 -0.20 8.78
C MET A 1 -1.97 -0.90 10.10
N ALA A 2 -2.33 -2.18 10.21
CA ALA A 2 -1.98 -3.02 11.35
C ALA A 2 -1.26 -4.26 10.82
N ILE A 3 -0.25 -4.75 11.56
CA ILE A 3 0.58 -5.90 11.17
C ILE A 3 0.24 -7.07 12.11
N ILE A 4 -0.07 -8.24 11.55
CA ILE A 4 -0.36 -9.45 12.33
C ILE A 4 0.93 -10.17 12.77
N PRO A 5 0.91 -10.97 13.85
CA PRO A 5 2.13 -11.59 14.42
C PRO A 5 2.93 -12.42 13.41
N TYR A 6 2.26 -13.30 12.65
CA TYR A 6 2.93 -14.13 11.64
C TYR A 6 3.69 -13.27 10.62
N THR A 7 3.09 -12.18 10.13
CA THR A 7 3.75 -11.26 9.19
C THR A 7 4.91 -10.53 9.84
N TYR A 8 4.78 -10.11 11.10
CA TYR A 8 5.89 -9.46 11.83
C TYR A 8 7.10 -10.39 11.98
N GLU A 9 6.86 -11.67 12.28
CA GLU A 9 7.91 -12.68 12.47
C GLU A 9 8.57 -13.13 11.16
N ASN A 10 7.77 -13.29 10.10
CA ASN A 10 8.17 -13.89 8.83
C ASN A 10 8.55 -12.85 7.75
N THR A 11 8.71 -11.58 8.11
CA THR A 11 9.17 -10.53 7.18
C THR A 11 10.23 -9.65 7.82
N ASN A 12 10.74 -8.68 7.06
CA ASN A 12 11.66 -7.66 7.56
C ASN A 12 11.00 -6.62 8.48
N PHE A 13 9.68 -6.65 8.70
CA PHE A 13 9.00 -5.67 9.56
C PHE A 13 9.57 -5.62 10.98
N LYS A 14 10.07 -6.74 11.53
CA LYS A 14 10.72 -6.79 12.86
C LYS A 14 12.06 -6.06 12.96
N THR A 15 12.68 -5.68 11.85
CA THR A 15 13.97 -4.97 11.84
C THR A 15 13.83 -3.47 11.65
N PHE A 16 12.62 -3.00 11.33
CA PHE A 16 12.36 -1.58 11.11
C PHE A 16 12.39 -0.79 12.41
N LYS A 17 12.95 0.42 12.33
CA LYS A 17 13.01 1.38 13.43
C LYS A 17 12.39 2.69 12.99
N LYS A 18 12.10 3.57 13.96
CA LYS A 18 11.58 4.90 13.64
C LYS A 18 12.55 5.61 12.68
N GLY A 19 12.04 6.10 11.56
CA GLY A 19 12.83 6.73 10.50
C GLY A 19 13.33 5.78 9.41
N THR A 20 13.03 4.47 9.47
CA THR A 20 13.29 3.57 8.34
C THR A 20 12.47 4.00 7.12
N VAL A 21 13.16 4.23 6.01
CA VAL A 21 12.52 4.51 4.70
C VAL A 21 12.11 3.18 4.08
N VAL A 22 10.87 3.11 3.61
CA VAL A 22 10.30 1.91 2.97
C VAL A 22 9.63 2.30 1.67
N ASN A 23 9.54 1.34 0.75
CA ASN A 23 8.78 1.50 -0.48
C ASN A 23 7.29 1.35 -0.18
N LEU A 24 6.50 2.32 -0.61
CA LEU A 24 5.04 2.26 -0.56
C LEU A 24 4.53 2.03 -1.98
N GLU A 25 3.98 0.83 -2.20
CA GLU A 25 3.38 0.46 -3.46
C GLU A 25 1.85 0.56 -3.37
N PHE A 26 1.24 1.18 -4.39
CA PHE A 26 -0.21 1.29 -4.50
C PHE A 26 -0.76 0.17 -5.37
N ASP A 27 -1.90 -0.38 -4.95
CA ASP A 27 -2.61 -1.41 -5.70
C ASP A 27 -2.99 -0.91 -7.10
N VAL A 28 -2.75 -1.78 -8.10
CA VAL A 28 -3.03 -1.52 -9.51
C VAL A 28 -4.52 -1.32 -9.76
N LEU A 29 -5.39 -2.06 -9.08
CA LEU A 29 -6.85 -1.92 -9.17
C LEU A 29 -7.29 -0.51 -8.77
N GLY A 30 -6.72 0.05 -7.69
CA GLY A 30 -6.99 1.41 -7.24
C GLY A 30 -6.67 2.45 -8.33
N LYS A 31 -5.57 2.27 -9.07
CA LYS A 31 -5.20 3.15 -10.18
C LYS A 31 -6.21 3.07 -11.33
N TYR A 32 -6.69 1.88 -11.66
CA TYR A 32 -7.70 1.70 -12.71
C TYR A 32 -9.05 2.31 -12.32
N ILE A 33 -9.50 2.12 -11.08
CA ILE A 33 -10.74 2.72 -10.58
C ILE A 33 -10.64 4.25 -10.62
N ALA A 34 -9.54 4.83 -10.15
CA ALA A 34 -9.31 6.28 -10.21
C ALA A 34 -9.36 6.81 -11.65
N LYS A 35 -8.75 6.11 -12.61
CA LYS A 35 -8.80 6.46 -14.03
C LYS A 35 -10.21 6.36 -14.60
N LEU A 36 -10.98 5.32 -14.25
CA LEU A 36 -12.37 5.17 -14.68
C LEU A 36 -13.24 6.30 -14.11
N MET A 37 -13.08 6.63 -12.82
CA MET A 37 -13.81 7.74 -12.19
C MET A 37 -13.45 9.09 -12.81
N ALA A 38 -12.18 9.34 -13.12
CA ALA A 38 -11.74 10.57 -13.79
C ALA A 38 -12.33 10.70 -15.21
N ASN A 39 -12.39 9.60 -15.97
CA ASN A 39 -12.97 9.60 -17.33
C ASN A 39 -14.50 9.71 -17.32
N SER A 40 -15.14 9.32 -16.21
CA SER A 40 -16.60 9.30 -16.07
C SER A 40 -17.21 10.67 -15.70
N GLN A 41 -16.39 11.71 -15.47
CA GLN A 41 -16.84 13.10 -15.28
C GLN A 41 -17.06 13.87 -16.60
N THR A 42 -17.06 13.17 -17.74
CA THR A 42 -17.42 13.74 -19.04
C THR A 42 -18.88 13.43 -19.35
N LYS A 43 -19.80 14.02 -18.59
CA LYS A 43 -21.21 14.19 -18.98
C LYS A 43 -21.72 15.51 -18.44
#